data_AF-A0A498SSB6-F1
#
_entry.id   AF-A0A498SSB6-F1
#
_cell.length_a   1.000
_cell.length_b   1.000
_cell.length_c   1.000
_cell.angle_alpha   90.00
_cell.angle_beta   90.00
_cell.angle_gamma   90.00
#
_symmetry.space_group_name_H-M   'P 1'
#
loop_
_entity.id
_entity.type
_entity.pdbx_description
1 polymer ?
#
loop_
_entity_poly.entity_id
_entity_poly.type
_entity_poly.pdbx_seq_one_letter_code
_entity_poly.pdbx_strand_id
1 'polypeptide(L)'
;MRLLSQPIGKPPVIVEKIVSNWWKVCILSELLAVVYMCIVIQPEYNEHTKISENALLPALVTERFSYYQRISTFLKELHTESDISNYVEKQFLAHGVMTQTMRFTVTLPGFNENGTNVVGVVRASRSSSTEAMLVAVSMTKTNLEALAVVLALATYCREQIYWARDIQFVFVDNGLIGLTAYLAQYHDHHHSFLQSDKLHFHSGAIVGAFAVKVKGSAFDTMNIEHNMINGLLPNLDLINLMAKLADKFGLIPEVFHHGYQESWWDIAGTTSKAMLNQAFNEKEGLHSIFGPYGIQAVTIHAKSVMEGHASLTDLGRICEGALRGDECMSITSKTATLESVLEFWIFADL
;
A
#
# COMPACT_ATOMS: atom_id res chain seq x y z
N MET A 1 -7.10 7.13 53.88
CA MET A 1 -6.97 6.94 52.42
C MET A 1 -7.34 5.49 52.12
N ARG A 2 -8.47 5.26 51.45
CA ARG A 2 -8.82 3.93 50.90
C ARG A 2 -8.04 3.73 49.60
N LEU A 3 -7.40 2.57 49.44
CA LEU A 3 -6.87 2.13 48.15
C LEU A 3 -8.05 1.83 47.22
N LEU A 4 -7.98 2.33 45.98
CA LEU A 4 -9.02 2.22 44.94
C LEU A 4 -9.28 0.77 44.46
N SER A 5 -8.62 -0.24 45.03
CA SER A 5 -8.69 -1.64 44.59
C SER A 5 -9.54 -2.57 45.47
N GLN A 6 -10.20 -2.08 46.53
CA GLN A 6 -11.05 -2.94 47.36
C GLN A 6 -12.52 -2.91 46.87
N PRO A 7 -13.08 -4.03 46.37
CA PRO A 7 -14.47 -4.08 45.91
C PRO A 7 -15.45 -3.94 47.08
N ILE A 8 -16.54 -3.19 46.85
CA ILE A 8 -17.57 -2.77 47.82
C ILE A 8 -18.59 -3.88 48.18
N GLY A 9 -18.29 -5.13 47.86
CA GLY A 9 -19.13 -6.27 48.22
C GLY A 9 -18.41 -7.59 48.02
N LYS A 10 -18.88 -8.65 48.68
CA LYS A 10 -18.41 -10.01 48.38
C LYS A 10 -18.66 -10.28 46.90
N PRO A 11 -17.63 -10.66 46.12
CA PRO A 11 -17.85 -11.03 44.72
C PRO A 11 -18.84 -12.20 44.67
N PRO A 12 -19.72 -12.25 43.66
CA PRO A 12 -20.62 -13.39 43.49
C PRO A 12 -19.81 -14.68 43.42
N VAL A 13 -20.30 -15.76 44.05
CA VAL A 13 -19.61 -17.06 44.20
C VAL A 13 -19.10 -17.61 42.87
N ILE A 14 -19.79 -17.30 41.77
CA ILE A 14 -19.41 -17.69 40.40
C ILE A 14 -18.10 -17.02 39.97
N VAL A 15 -17.96 -15.71 40.19
CA VAL A 15 -16.75 -14.95 39.82
C VAL A 15 -15.57 -15.41 40.68
N GLU A 16 -15.78 -15.67 41.97
CA GLU A 16 -14.74 -16.19 42.86
C GLU A 16 -14.24 -17.58 42.41
N LYS A 17 -15.14 -18.44 41.91
CA LYS A 17 -14.82 -19.78 41.40
C LYS A 17 -14.13 -19.77 40.03
N ILE A 18 -14.43 -18.77 39.20
CA ILE A 18 -13.75 -18.51 37.91
C ILE A 18 -12.33 -18.01 38.19
N VAL A 19 -12.18 -17.00 39.06
CA VAL A 19 -10.87 -16.45 39.46
C VAL A 19 -10.01 -17.51 40.16
N SER A 20 -10.61 -18.39 40.99
CA SER A 20 -9.85 -19.48 41.63
C SER A 20 -9.29 -20.50 40.65
N ASN A 21 -9.88 -20.60 39.44
CA ASN A 21 -9.45 -21.53 38.38
C ASN A 21 -9.01 -20.78 37.12
N TRP A 22 -8.50 -19.55 37.25
CA TRP A 22 -8.20 -18.66 36.13
C TRP A 22 -7.37 -19.34 35.03
N TRP A 23 -6.35 -20.12 35.39
CA TRP A 23 -5.49 -20.82 34.43
C TRP A 23 -6.23 -21.82 33.53
N LYS A 24 -7.26 -22.51 34.05
CA LYS A 24 -8.08 -23.45 33.26
C LYS A 24 -8.98 -22.71 32.28
N VAL A 25 -9.51 -21.56 32.71
CA VAL A 25 -10.36 -20.71 31.89
C VAL A 25 -9.54 -20.11 30.74
N CYS A 26 -8.32 -19.63 31.01
CA CYS A 26 -7.41 -19.14 29.98
C CYS A 26 -7.10 -20.23 28.93
N ILE A 27 -6.73 -21.45 29.35
CA ILE A 27 -6.44 -22.55 28.41
C ILE A 27 -7.67 -22.94 27.59
N LEU A 28 -8.85 -23.00 28.20
CA LEU A 28 -10.09 -23.33 27.51
C LEU A 28 -10.46 -22.25 26.49
N SER A 29 -10.30 -20.97 26.83
CA SER A 29 -10.56 -19.84 25.95
C SER A 29 -9.64 -19.87 24.73
N GLU A 30 -8.34 -20.12 24.94
CA GLU A 30 -7.35 -20.25 23.87
C GLU A 30 -7.71 -21.40 22.92
N LEU A 31 -8.09 -22.57 23.48
CA LEU A 31 -8.49 -23.72 22.68
C LEU A 31 -9.75 -23.40 21.85
N LEU A 32 -10.73 -22.72 22.44
CA LEU A 32 -11.95 -22.31 21.74
C LEU A 32 -11.63 -21.33 20.60
N ALA A 33 -10.72 -20.38 20.82
CA ALA A 33 -10.26 -19.44 19.79
C ALA A 33 -9.57 -20.16 18.62
N VAL A 34 -8.70 -21.14 18.90
CA VAL A 34 -8.06 -21.97 17.86
C VAL A 34 -9.08 -22.77 17.07
N VAL A 35 -10.06 -23.39 17.74
CA VAL A 35 -11.15 -24.12 17.06
C VAL A 35 -11.97 -23.18 16.18
N TYR A 36 -12.29 -21.98 16.68
CA TYR A 36 -13.00 -20.96 15.90
C TYR A 36 -12.21 -20.52 14.66
N MET A 37 -10.90 -20.25 14.80
CA MET A 37 -10.04 -19.95 13.66
C MET A 37 -10.02 -21.08 12.62
N CYS A 38 -9.94 -22.34 13.04
CA CYS A 38 -9.97 -23.47 12.11
C CYS A 38 -11.30 -23.57 11.34
N ILE A 39 -12.42 -23.17 11.95
CA ILE A 39 -13.74 -23.12 11.30
C ILE A 39 -13.80 -21.98 10.29
N VAL A 40 -13.32 -20.77 10.64
CA VAL A 40 -13.33 -19.61 9.72
C VAL A 40 -12.46 -19.84 8.49
N ILE A 41 -11.37 -20.60 8.63
CA ILE A 41 -10.45 -20.95 7.53
C ILE A 41 -11.08 -21.94 6.53
N GLN A 42 -12.24 -22.52 6.82
CA GLN A 42 -12.91 -23.43 5.89
C GLN A 42 -13.21 -22.76 4.54
N PRO A 43 -12.84 -23.39 3.41
CA PRO A 43 -13.05 -22.83 2.07
C PRO A 43 -14.50 -22.39 1.80
N GLU A 44 -15.48 -23.06 2.43
CA GLU A 44 -16.90 -22.78 2.29
C GLU A 44 -17.32 -21.39 2.81
N TYR A 45 -16.55 -20.81 3.75
CA TYR A 45 -16.79 -19.45 4.26
C TYR A 45 -15.99 -18.38 3.52
N ASN A 46 -15.08 -18.75 2.63
CA ASN A 46 -14.22 -17.81 1.93
C ASN A 46 -14.88 -17.34 0.62
N GLU A 47 -15.50 -16.17 0.62
CA GLU A 47 -16.00 -15.55 -0.60
C GLU A 47 -14.84 -15.04 -1.47
N HIS A 48 -14.76 -15.49 -2.72
CA HIS A 48 -13.71 -15.06 -3.65
C HIS A 48 -13.72 -13.54 -3.89
N THR A 49 -12.59 -12.87 -3.57
CA THR A 49 -12.27 -11.43 -3.83
C THR A 49 -13.49 -10.49 -3.91
N LYS A 50 -14.39 -10.60 -2.93
CA LYS A 50 -15.58 -9.78 -2.89
C LYS A 50 -15.20 -8.36 -2.53
N ILE A 51 -15.72 -7.41 -3.30
CA ILE A 51 -15.54 -6.00 -3.01
C ILE A 51 -16.79 -5.56 -2.27
N SER A 52 -16.58 -5.05 -1.06
CA SER A 52 -17.66 -4.60 -0.18
C SER A 52 -18.30 -3.31 -0.69
N GLU A 53 -17.50 -2.47 -1.34
CA GLU A 53 -17.92 -1.19 -1.88
C GLU A 53 -18.46 -1.29 -3.31
N ASN A 54 -19.77 -1.11 -3.48
CA ASN A 54 -20.45 -1.18 -4.77
C ASN A 54 -19.99 -0.13 -5.81
N ALA A 55 -19.26 0.91 -5.37
CA ALA A 55 -18.71 1.95 -6.24
C ALA A 55 -17.32 1.60 -6.77
N LEU A 56 -16.60 0.67 -6.11
CA LEU A 56 -15.42 0.05 -6.67
C LEU A 56 -15.90 -1.00 -7.67
N LEU A 57 -16.08 -0.57 -8.94
CA LEU A 57 -16.34 -1.44 -10.08
C LEU A 57 -15.00 -1.71 -10.80
N PRO A 58 -14.07 -2.46 -10.19
CA PRO A 58 -12.78 -2.73 -10.81
C PRO A 58 -13.01 -3.47 -12.13
N ALA A 59 -12.06 -3.29 -13.04
CA ALA A 59 -12.05 -3.95 -14.34
C ALA A 59 -13.20 -3.59 -15.30
N LEU A 60 -14.26 -2.87 -14.88
CA LEU A 60 -15.34 -2.43 -15.78
C LEU A 60 -14.89 -1.31 -16.73
N VAL A 61 -13.93 -0.52 -16.27
CA VAL A 61 -13.37 0.60 -17.01
C VAL A 61 -12.39 0.11 -18.06
N THR A 62 -12.45 0.64 -19.28
CA THR A 62 -11.46 0.36 -20.32
C THR A 62 -10.25 1.26 -20.18
N GLU A 63 -9.11 0.65 -19.90
CA GLU A 63 -7.78 1.27 -19.81
C GLU A 63 -7.31 1.59 -21.23
N ARG A 64 -6.77 2.80 -21.42
CA ARG A 64 -6.32 3.28 -22.73
C ARG A 64 -4.80 3.45 -22.81
N PHE A 65 -4.09 3.14 -21.73
CA PHE A 65 -2.64 3.20 -21.68
C PHE A 65 -2.02 2.24 -22.71
N SER A 66 -1.26 2.82 -23.64
CA SER A 66 -0.59 2.11 -24.73
C SER A 66 0.74 2.78 -25.10
N TYR A 67 1.62 2.98 -24.12
CA TYR A 67 2.88 3.75 -24.25
C TYR A 67 4.13 2.85 -24.31
N TYR A 68 4.04 1.72 -25.02
CA TYR A 68 5.16 0.76 -25.12
C TYR A 68 6.47 1.41 -25.59
N GLN A 69 6.42 2.19 -26.68
CA GLN A 69 7.60 2.86 -27.23
C GLN A 69 8.22 3.82 -26.21
N ARG A 70 7.40 4.62 -25.52
CA ARG A 70 7.88 5.58 -24.52
C ARG A 70 8.51 4.88 -23.32
N ILE A 71 7.92 3.79 -22.83
CA ILE A 71 8.52 2.95 -21.78
C ILE A 71 9.88 2.44 -22.22
N SER A 72 9.99 1.90 -23.45
CA SER A 72 11.26 1.35 -23.95
C SER A 72 12.35 2.41 -24.10
N THR A 73 12.00 3.62 -24.53
CA THR A 73 12.92 4.76 -24.64
C THR A 73 13.40 5.18 -23.26
N PHE A 74 12.49 5.41 -22.32
CA PHE A 74 12.83 5.78 -20.94
C PHE A 74 13.70 4.72 -20.28
N LEU A 75 13.36 3.44 -20.44
CA LEU A 75 14.15 2.34 -19.89
C LEU A 75 15.59 2.35 -20.44
N LYS A 76 15.75 2.50 -21.76
CA LYS A 76 17.07 2.56 -22.40
C LYS A 76 17.91 3.74 -21.91
N GLU A 77 17.30 4.91 -21.76
CA GLU A 77 17.95 6.11 -21.26
C GLU A 77 18.34 5.94 -19.78
N LEU A 78 17.44 5.41 -18.95
CA LEU A 78 17.68 5.12 -17.53
C LEU A 78 18.81 4.12 -17.28
N HIS A 79 19.05 3.18 -18.19
CA HIS A 79 20.20 2.26 -18.09
C HIS A 79 21.55 2.97 -18.29
N THR A 80 21.56 4.06 -19.06
CA THR A 80 22.79 4.82 -19.37
C THR A 80 23.03 5.92 -18.34
N GLU A 81 21.96 6.40 -17.71
CA GLU A 81 22.00 7.54 -16.81
C GLU A 81 22.60 7.20 -15.45
N SER A 82 23.40 8.12 -14.93
CA SER A 82 24.02 7.99 -13.60
C SER A 82 23.21 8.70 -12.53
N ASP A 83 22.58 9.82 -12.89
CA ASP A 83 21.76 10.66 -12.01
C ASP A 83 20.29 10.53 -12.40
N ILE A 84 19.65 9.51 -11.81
CA ILE A 84 18.25 9.18 -12.08
C ILE A 84 17.33 10.34 -11.68
N SER A 85 17.59 11.00 -10.55
CA SER A 85 16.75 12.10 -10.05
C SER A 85 16.73 13.27 -11.05
N ASN A 86 17.89 13.73 -11.51
CA ASN A 86 17.97 14.80 -12.51
C ASN A 86 17.32 14.42 -13.84
N TYR A 87 17.41 13.15 -14.24
CA TYR A 87 16.74 12.67 -15.45
C TYR A 87 15.22 12.69 -15.33
N VAL A 88 14.67 12.16 -14.23
CA VAL A 88 13.22 12.16 -13.96
C VAL A 88 12.69 13.60 -13.95
N GLU A 89 13.37 14.53 -13.28
CA GLU A 89 12.99 15.94 -13.25
C GLU A 89 12.94 16.55 -14.66
N LYS A 90 13.98 16.32 -15.48
CA LYS A 90 14.01 16.79 -16.88
C LYS A 90 12.87 16.22 -17.70
N GLN A 91 12.55 14.93 -17.55
CA GLN A 91 11.47 14.29 -18.29
C GLN A 91 10.10 14.83 -17.87
N PHE A 92 9.89 15.09 -16.58
CA PHE A 92 8.66 15.75 -16.11
C PHE A 92 8.50 17.15 -16.67
N LEU A 93 9.55 17.98 -16.63
CA LEU A 93 9.51 19.32 -17.21
C LEU A 93 9.24 19.28 -18.72
N ALA A 94 9.90 18.39 -19.45
CA ALA A 94 9.73 18.23 -20.89
C ALA A 94 8.30 17.85 -21.30
N HIS A 95 7.61 17.06 -20.46
CA HIS A 95 6.23 16.63 -20.71
C HIS A 95 5.18 17.48 -19.96
N GLY A 96 5.59 18.61 -19.38
CA GLY A 96 4.68 19.56 -18.74
C GLY A 96 4.02 19.06 -17.45
N VAL A 97 4.64 18.09 -16.76
CA VAL A 97 4.26 17.66 -15.41
C VAL A 97 4.86 18.65 -14.41
N MET A 98 4.07 19.13 -13.45
CA MET A 98 4.60 19.99 -12.39
C MET A 98 5.56 19.16 -11.53
N THR A 99 6.82 19.56 -11.42
CA THR A 99 7.84 18.79 -10.70
C THR A 99 8.59 19.62 -9.68
N GLN A 100 9.04 18.96 -8.61
CA GLN A 100 9.97 19.50 -7.64
C GLN A 100 10.90 18.40 -7.16
N THR A 101 12.18 18.74 -7.11
CA THR A 101 13.21 17.96 -6.46
C THR A 101 13.30 18.36 -4.99
N MET A 102 13.27 17.39 -4.08
CA MET A 102 13.28 17.59 -2.63
C MET A 102 14.46 16.83 -2.02
N ARG A 103 15.45 17.57 -1.53
CA ARG A 103 16.59 16.97 -0.81
C ARG A 103 16.19 16.70 0.63
N PHE A 104 16.73 15.63 1.18
CA PHE A 104 16.58 15.30 2.59
C PHE A 104 17.90 14.81 3.17
N THR A 105 18.04 15.01 4.48
CA THR A 105 19.17 14.53 5.26
C THR A 105 18.66 13.99 6.58
N VAL A 106 19.10 12.78 6.90
CA VAL A 106 18.77 12.08 8.14
C VAL A 106 20.02 12.05 9.00
N THR A 107 19.91 12.57 10.21
CA THR A 107 21.01 12.59 11.18
C THR A 107 20.61 11.83 12.44
N LEU A 108 21.10 10.60 12.53
CA LEU A 108 20.94 9.73 13.70
C LEU A 108 22.33 9.37 14.24
N PRO A 109 22.47 9.08 15.55
CA PRO A 109 23.75 8.66 16.11
C PRO A 109 24.30 7.42 15.38
N GLY A 110 25.39 7.60 14.62
CA GLY A 110 26.00 6.53 13.83
C GLY A 110 25.34 6.23 12.48
N PHE A 111 24.34 7.02 12.06
CA PHE A 111 23.65 6.85 10.78
C PHE A 111 23.35 8.23 10.17
N ASN A 112 24.09 8.58 9.13
CA ASN A 112 23.90 9.82 8.37
C ASN A 112 23.67 9.45 6.91
N GLU A 113 22.45 9.63 6.45
CA GLU A 113 22.08 9.38 5.06
C GLU A 113 21.49 10.65 4.46
N ASN A 114 21.83 10.93 3.22
CA ASN A 114 21.21 11.99 2.43
C ASN A 114 20.66 11.40 1.14
N GLY A 115 19.68 12.07 0.58
CA GLY A 115 19.07 11.63 -0.66
C GLY A 115 18.23 12.72 -1.29
N THR A 116 17.77 12.45 -2.49
CA THR A 116 17.02 13.42 -3.28
C THR A 116 15.82 12.75 -3.93
N ASN A 117 14.62 13.07 -3.44
CA ASN A 117 13.37 12.62 -4.05
C ASN A 117 12.96 13.55 -5.19
N VAL A 118 12.25 13.02 -6.17
CA VAL A 118 11.62 13.81 -7.24
C VAL A 118 10.11 13.60 -7.18
N VAL A 119 9.36 14.69 -7.14
CA VAL A 119 7.91 14.68 -6.98
C VAL A 119 7.29 15.33 -8.20
N GLY A 120 6.41 14.60 -8.88
CA GLY A 120 5.58 15.08 -9.98
C GLY A 120 4.12 15.19 -9.57
N VAL A 121 3.41 16.23 -9.99
CA VAL A 121 1.97 16.39 -9.73
C VAL A 121 1.22 16.65 -11.03
N VAL A 122 0.17 15.86 -11.23
CA VAL A 122 -0.82 16.05 -12.29
C VAL A 122 -2.13 16.47 -11.62
N ARG A 123 -2.57 17.70 -11.88
CA ARG A 123 -3.82 18.23 -11.35
C ARG A 123 -5.02 17.66 -12.09
N ALA A 124 -6.09 17.33 -11.38
CA ALA A 124 -7.38 17.01 -11.97
C ALA A 124 -7.95 18.24 -12.67
N SER A 125 -8.40 18.07 -13.93
CA SER A 125 -8.97 19.18 -14.69
C SER A 125 -10.44 19.48 -14.35
N ARG A 126 -11.15 18.50 -13.76
CA ARG A 126 -12.61 18.52 -13.53
C ARG A 126 -13.03 18.54 -12.06
N SER A 127 -12.07 18.60 -11.14
CA SER A 127 -12.31 18.45 -9.70
C SER A 127 -11.66 19.58 -8.92
N SER A 128 -12.15 19.83 -7.71
CA SER A 128 -11.68 20.89 -6.80
C SER A 128 -10.30 20.63 -6.20
N SER A 129 -9.55 19.61 -6.68
CA SER A 129 -8.17 19.32 -6.23
C SER A 129 -8.08 19.13 -4.70
N THR A 130 -9.19 18.74 -4.08
CA THR A 130 -9.32 18.55 -2.62
C THR A 130 -8.72 17.23 -2.15
N GLU A 131 -8.58 16.28 -3.06
CA GLU A 131 -8.13 14.93 -2.78
C GLU A 131 -7.13 14.49 -3.85
N ALA A 132 -6.20 13.62 -3.44
CA ALA A 132 -5.11 13.16 -4.27
C ALA A 132 -4.85 11.67 -4.09
N MET A 133 -4.36 11.04 -5.15
CA MET A 133 -3.75 9.72 -5.11
C MET A 133 -2.24 9.83 -5.27
N LEU A 134 -1.51 8.89 -4.66
CA LEU A 134 -0.05 8.88 -4.73
C LEU A 134 0.48 7.57 -5.32
N VAL A 135 1.32 7.68 -6.33
CA VAL A 135 2.07 6.57 -6.92
C VAL A 135 3.54 6.71 -6.52
N ALA A 136 4.07 5.73 -5.79
CA ALA A 136 5.45 5.73 -5.34
C ALA A 136 6.31 4.70 -6.09
N VAL A 137 7.56 5.06 -6.37
CA VAL A 137 8.53 4.14 -6.99
C VAL A 137 9.92 4.40 -6.45
N SER A 138 10.68 3.34 -6.19
CA SER A 138 12.06 3.44 -5.71
C SER A 138 13.02 3.71 -6.85
N MET A 139 13.87 4.74 -6.73
CA MET A 139 14.92 5.09 -7.70
C MET A 139 16.16 4.18 -7.59
N THR A 140 15.93 2.88 -7.48
CA THR A 140 17.00 1.88 -7.39
C THR A 140 17.28 1.27 -8.75
N LYS A 141 18.56 0.96 -9.04
CA LYS A 141 18.96 0.29 -10.30
C LYS A 141 18.32 -1.08 -10.53
N THR A 142 17.73 -1.69 -9.49
CA THR A 142 17.01 -2.96 -9.58
C THR A 142 15.56 -2.80 -10.04
N ASN A 143 15.01 -1.58 -10.02
CA ASN A 143 13.60 -1.29 -10.29
C ASN A 143 13.44 -0.33 -11.50
N LEU A 144 14.39 -0.33 -12.45
CA LEU A 144 14.37 0.60 -13.59
C LEU A 144 13.14 0.41 -14.48
N GLU A 145 12.63 -0.82 -14.59
CA GLU A 145 11.42 -1.14 -15.33
C GLU A 145 10.19 -0.51 -14.70
N ALA A 146 10.04 -0.62 -13.37
CA ALA A 146 8.98 0.04 -12.62
C ALA A 146 9.07 1.57 -12.78
N LEU A 147 10.29 2.10 -12.70
CA LEU A 147 10.60 3.51 -12.86
C LEU A 147 10.17 4.04 -14.23
N ALA A 148 10.52 3.32 -15.30
CA ALA A 148 10.16 3.67 -16.67
C ALA A 148 8.65 3.63 -16.90
N VAL A 149 7.96 2.63 -16.33
CA VAL A 149 6.50 2.51 -16.41
C VAL A 149 5.81 3.66 -15.68
N VAL A 150 6.22 3.97 -14.44
CA VAL A 150 5.63 5.07 -13.66
C VAL A 150 5.91 6.43 -14.30
N LEU A 151 7.11 6.62 -14.86
CA LEU A 151 7.44 7.84 -15.61
C LEU A 151 6.57 7.98 -16.86
N ALA A 152 6.41 6.91 -17.65
CA ALA A 152 5.51 6.90 -18.80
C ALA A 152 4.05 7.14 -18.38
N LEU A 153 3.61 6.53 -17.28
CA LEU A 153 2.28 6.72 -16.71
C LEU A 153 2.03 8.18 -16.31
N ALA A 154 3.00 8.85 -15.69
CA ALA A 154 2.87 10.26 -15.34
C ALA A 154 2.70 11.15 -16.58
N THR A 155 3.49 10.91 -17.63
CA THR A 155 3.33 11.63 -18.91
C THR A 155 1.97 11.36 -19.56
N TYR A 156 1.50 10.12 -19.53
CA TYR A 156 0.17 9.77 -20.00
C TYR A 156 -0.92 10.48 -19.20
N CYS A 157 -0.85 10.45 -17.86
CA CYS A 157 -1.82 11.11 -17.00
C CYS A 157 -1.90 12.61 -17.29
N ARG A 158 -0.77 13.25 -17.57
CA ARG A 158 -0.75 14.68 -17.95
C ARG A 158 -1.49 14.98 -19.25
N GLU A 159 -1.46 14.05 -20.21
CA GLU A 159 -2.15 14.18 -21.50
C GLU A 159 -3.66 13.94 -21.40
N GLN A 160 -4.14 13.30 -20.32
CA GLN A 160 -5.56 12.97 -20.12
C GLN A 160 -6.28 13.99 -19.22
N ILE A 161 -7.57 14.23 -19.49
CA ILE A 161 -8.40 15.22 -18.77
C ILE A 161 -9.45 14.61 -17.83
N TYR A 162 -9.58 13.28 -17.79
CA TYR A 162 -10.70 12.61 -17.11
C TYR A 162 -10.43 12.24 -15.65
N TRP A 163 -9.30 12.64 -15.06
CA TRP A 163 -8.97 12.32 -13.68
C TRP A 163 -9.91 13.02 -12.69
N ALA A 164 -10.47 12.27 -11.75
CA ALA A 164 -11.36 12.77 -10.71
C ALA A 164 -10.61 13.46 -9.55
N ARG A 165 -9.32 13.18 -9.38
CA ARG A 165 -8.47 13.60 -8.26
C ARG A 165 -7.08 13.96 -8.77
N ASP A 166 -6.34 14.72 -7.99
CA ASP A 166 -4.94 14.99 -8.32
C ASP A 166 -4.12 13.71 -8.18
N ILE A 167 -3.08 13.56 -9.01
CA ILE A 167 -2.19 12.40 -8.98
C ILE A 167 -0.78 12.88 -8.69
N GLN A 168 -0.19 12.34 -7.63
CA GLN A 168 1.17 12.60 -7.21
C GLN A 168 2.03 11.40 -7.58
N PHE A 169 3.16 11.67 -8.20
CA PHE A 169 4.16 10.67 -8.55
C PHE A 169 5.41 10.96 -7.73
N VAL A 170 5.77 10.06 -6.81
CA VAL A 170 6.91 10.24 -5.91
C VAL A 170 7.98 9.22 -6.27
N PHE A 171 9.08 9.73 -6.79
CA PHE A 171 10.28 8.99 -7.12
C PHE A 171 11.21 9.11 -5.92
N VAL A 172 11.38 7.99 -5.22
CA VAL A 172 11.94 7.96 -3.88
C VAL A 172 13.37 7.47 -3.90
N ASP A 173 14.25 8.24 -3.26
CA ASP A 173 15.62 7.85 -2.97
C ASP A 173 15.73 7.20 -1.58
N ASN A 174 16.68 6.28 -1.38
CA ASN A 174 16.85 5.54 -0.12
C ASN A 174 15.58 4.87 0.43
N GLY A 175 14.66 4.43 -0.45
CA GLY A 175 13.50 3.60 -0.11
C GLY A 175 12.58 4.24 0.94
N LEU A 176 12.40 3.58 2.09
CA LEU A 176 11.47 4.06 3.13
C LEU A 176 11.86 5.42 3.70
N ILE A 177 13.16 5.73 3.78
CA ILE A 177 13.65 6.96 4.39
C ILE A 177 13.24 8.17 3.55
N GLY A 178 13.47 8.12 2.24
CA GLY A 178 13.07 9.20 1.34
C GLY A 178 11.56 9.38 1.35
N LEU A 179 10.77 8.31 1.33
CA LEU A 179 9.32 8.42 1.37
C LEU A 179 8.83 9.02 2.69
N THR A 180 9.46 8.65 3.81
CA THR A 180 9.18 9.26 5.13
C THR A 180 9.44 10.76 5.10
N ALA A 181 10.55 11.19 4.49
CA ALA A 181 10.87 12.62 4.35
C ALA A 181 9.79 13.37 3.54
N TYR A 182 9.32 12.74 2.46
CA TYR A 182 8.25 13.32 1.64
C TYR A 182 6.95 13.47 2.42
N LEU A 183 6.49 12.39 3.06
CA LEU A 183 5.22 12.40 3.81
C LEU A 183 5.29 13.33 5.03
N ALA A 184 6.41 13.34 5.74
CA ALA A 184 6.63 14.27 6.85
C ALA A 184 6.48 15.72 6.39
N GLN A 185 7.14 16.10 5.29
CA GLN A 185 7.03 17.44 4.72
C GLN A 185 5.63 17.75 4.17
N TYR A 186 4.95 16.76 3.57
CA TYR A 186 3.61 16.91 3.01
C TYR A 186 2.55 17.18 4.09
N HIS A 187 2.67 16.51 5.23
CA HIS A 187 1.75 16.62 6.37
C HIS A 187 2.21 17.63 7.45
N ASP A 188 3.24 18.43 7.15
CA ASP A 188 3.85 19.41 8.08
C ASP A 188 4.34 18.81 9.42
N HIS A 189 4.69 17.52 9.40
CA HIS A 189 5.29 16.82 10.53
C HIS A 189 6.80 17.03 10.56
N HIS A 190 7.29 17.54 11.69
CA HIS A 190 8.70 17.85 11.87
C HIS A 190 9.35 16.80 12.79
N HIS A 191 10.42 16.15 12.31
CA HIS A 191 11.24 15.26 13.13
C HIS A 191 12.61 15.90 13.39
N SER A 192 13.12 15.78 14.61
CA SER A 192 14.42 16.37 14.99
C SER A 192 15.62 15.79 14.22
N PHE A 193 15.48 14.55 13.75
CA PHE A 193 16.53 13.80 13.05
C PHE A 193 16.39 13.84 11.52
N LEU A 194 15.33 14.47 10.98
CA LEU A 194 15.03 14.48 9.54
C LEU A 194 14.84 15.93 9.08
N GLN A 195 15.71 16.37 8.18
CA GLN A 195 15.60 17.67 7.55
C GLN A 195 15.30 17.48 6.07
N SER A 196 14.29 18.18 5.55
CA SER A 196 13.86 18.11 4.16
C SER A 196 13.61 19.50 3.61
N ASP A 197 13.80 19.67 2.30
CA ASP A 197 13.42 20.89 1.60
C ASP A 197 11.89 21.09 1.65
N LYS A 198 11.44 22.35 1.74
CA LYS A 198 10.02 22.68 1.73
C LYS A 198 9.38 22.39 0.36
N LEU A 199 8.20 21.79 0.36
CA LEU A 199 7.40 21.63 -0.86
C LEU A 199 6.83 22.99 -1.30
N HIS A 200 7.04 23.34 -2.57
CA HIS A 200 6.57 24.56 -3.21
C HIS A 200 5.15 24.44 -3.75
N PHE A 201 4.66 23.21 -3.91
CA PHE A 201 3.29 22.91 -4.27
C PHE A 201 2.66 21.98 -3.23
N HIS A 202 1.36 22.12 -3.04
CA HIS A 202 0.57 21.22 -2.22
C HIS A 202 -0.63 20.72 -3.03
N SER A 203 -0.94 19.44 -2.91
CA SER A 203 -2.09 18.81 -3.57
C SER A 203 -3.20 18.55 -2.53
N GLY A 204 -4.30 17.94 -2.95
CA GLY A 204 -5.37 17.56 -2.04
C GLY A 204 -4.94 16.56 -0.96
N ALA A 205 -5.82 16.25 -0.01
CA ALA A 205 -5.57 15.20 0.97
C ALA A 205 -5.28 13.87 0.26
N ILE A 206 -4.19 13.19 0.62
CA ILE A 206 -3.84 11.89 0.03
C ILE A 206 -4.80 10.85 0.61
N VAL A 207 -5.70 10.32 -0.21
CA VAL A 207 -6.72 9.35 0.23
C VAL A 207 -6.27 7.90 0.04
N GLY A 208 -5.45 7.66 -0.99
CA GLY A 208 -4.98 6.34 -1.38
C GLY A 208 -3.61 6.45 -2.03
N ALA A 209 -2.81 5.41 -1.86
CA ALA A 209 -1.51 5.30 -2.48
C ALA A 209 -1.22 3.88 -2.94
N PHE A 210 -0.36 3.74 -3.93
CA PHE A 210 0.26 2.45 -4.22
C PHE A 210 1.69 2.65 -4.68
N ALA A 211 2.53 1.66 -4.40
CA ALA A 211 3.89 1.64 -4.91
C ALA A 211 4.08 0.52 -5.93
N VAL A 212 4.96 0.77 -6.90
CA VAL A 212 5.19 -0.15 -8.02
C VAL A 212 6.59 -0.74 -7.90
N LYS A 213 6.67 -2.07 -7.94
CA LYS A 213 7.90 -2.84 -7.94
C LYS A 213 7.83 -3.89 -9.04
N VAL A 214 8.92 -4.04 -9.77
CA VAL A 214 8.98 -4.93 -10.94
C VAL A 214 10.32 -5.63 -10.96
N LYS A 215 10.32 -6.92 -11.29
CA LYS A 215 11.53 -7.69 -11.55
C LYS A 215 11.47 -8.27 -12.96
N GLY A 216 12.19 -7.62 -13.90
CA GLY A 216 12.23 -8.01 -15.30
C GLY A 216 11.21 -7.29 -16.18
N SER A 217 11.15 -7.67 -17.47
CA SER A 217 10.32 -7.00 -18.49
C SER A 217 9.04 -7.74 -18.85
N ALA A 218 8.93 -9.00 -18.46
CA ALA A 218 7.76 -9.84 -18.64
C ALA A 218 7.41 -10.52 -17.31
N PHE A 219 6.13 -10.73 -17.05
CA PHE A 219 5.65 -11.24 -15.77
C PHE A 219 4.37 -12.08 -15.94
N ASP A 220 4.17 -12.99 -15.00
CA ASP A 220 3.04 -13.92 -14.93
C ASP A 220 2.28 -13.81 -13.59
N THR A 221 2.91 -13.21 -12.58
CA THR A 221 2.38 -13.10 -11.22
C THR A 221 2.52 -11.67 -10.71
N MET A 222 1.56 -11.25 -9.87
CA MET A 222 1.60 -9.97 -9.16
C MET A 222 1.36 -10.22 -7.67
N ASN A 223 2.41 -10.05 -6.87
CA ASN A 223 2.31 -10.10 -5.42
C ASN A 223 1.86 -8.76 -4.86
N ILE A 224 0.81 -8.76 -4.03
CA ILE A 224 0.26 -7.58 -3.37
C ILE A 224 0.78 -7.57 -1.93
N GLU A 225 1.76 -6.71 -1.69
CA GLU A 225 2.34 -6.47 -0.37
C GLU A 225 1.50 -5.39 0.33
N HIS A 226 1.03 -5.64 1.56
CA HIS A 226 0.08 -4.76 2.24
C HIS A 226 0.36 -4.53 3.74
N ASN A 227 1.42 -5.12 4.29
CA ASN A 227 1.77 -4.94 5.70
C ASN A 227 2.29 -3.53 5.96
N MET A 228 1.67 -2.80 6.88
CA MET A 228 2.14 -1.49 7.33
C MET A 228 2.76 -1.55 8.73
N ILE A 229 3.54 -0.52 9.03
CA ILE A 229 4.23 -0.36 10.32
C ILE A 229 3.21 -0.36 11.47
N ASN A 230 3.59 -0.94 12.61
CA ASN A 230 2.73 -1.14 13.79
C ASN A 230 1.54 -2.07 13.55
N GLY A 231 1.62 -2.98 12.58
CA GLY A 231 0.56 -3.97 12.31
C GLY A 231 -0.70 -3.37 11.69
N LEU A 232 -0.64 -2.14 11.18
CA LEU A 232 -1.75 -1.53 10.45
C LEU A 232 -1.96 -2.26 9.11
N LEU A 233 -3.21 -2.36 8.68
CA LEU A 233 -3.59 -3.00 7.43
C LEU A 233 -4.45 -2.04 6.59
N PRO A 234 -4.31 -2.04 5.26
CA PRO A 234 -5.15 -1.24 4.41
C PRO A 234 -6.54 -1.88 4.29
N ASN A 235 -7.48 -1.13 3.73
CA ASN A 235 -8.79 -1.65 3.39
C ASN A 235 -8.66 -2.85 2.44
N LEU A 236 -9.38 -3.94 2.76
CA LEU A 236 -9.43 -5.16 1.95
C LEU A 236 -9.87 -4.88 0.51
N ASP A 237 -10.73 -3.89 0.31
CA ASP A 237 -11.21 -3.52 -1.02
C ASP A 237 -10.09 -3.00 -1.94
N LEU A 238 -9.06 -2.34 -1.40
CA LEU A 238 -7.88 -1.93 -2.17
C LEU A 238 -7.07 -3.15 -2.63
N ILE A 239 -6.93 -4.16 -1.77
CA ILE A 239 -6.26 -5.42 -2.09
C ILE A 239 -7.05 -6.16 -3.18
N ASN A 240 -8.37 -6.25 -3.03
CA ASN A 240 -9.25 -6.90 -4.01
C ASN A 240 -9.29 -6.18 -5.36
N LEU A 241 -9.23 -4.84 -5.37
CA LEU A 241 -9.07 -4.03 -6.58
C LEU A 241 -7.80 -4.42 -7.33
N MET A 242 -6.66 -4.45 -6.64
CA MET A 242 -5.38 -4.84 -7.26
C MET A 242 -5.41 -6.28 -7.76
N ALA A 243 -6.00 -7.20 -6.99
CA ALA A 243 -6.12 -8.60 -7.39
C ALA A 243 -6.97 -8.77 -8.67
N LYS A 244 -8.10 -8.07 -8.77
CA LYS A 244 -8.95 -8.09 -9.97
C LYS A 244 -8.31 -7.43 -11.18
N LEU A 245 -7.53 -6.36 -10.97
CA LEU A 245 -6.77 -5.75 -12.05
C LEU A 245 -5.67 -6.68 -12.56
N ALA A 246 -4.96 -7.38 -11.67
CA ALA A 246 -3.99 -8.40 -12.05
C ALA A 246 -4.65 -9.49 -12.91
N ASP A 247 -5.76 -10.07 -12.42
CA ASP A 247 -6.51 -11.12 -13.10
C ASP A 247 -7.02 -10.68 -14.49
N LYS A 248 -7.56 -9.45 -14.59
CA LYS A 248 -8.01 -8.85 -15.86
C LYS A 248 -6.91 -8.83 -16.94
N PHE A 249 -5.68 -8.52 -16.54
CA PHE A 249 -4.53 -8.47 -17.46
C PHE A 249 -3.77 -9.80 -17.53
N GLY A 250 -4.36 -10.87 -16.98
CA GLY A 250 -3.85 -12.24 -17.06
C GLY A 250 -2.73 -12.55 -16.08
N LEU A 251 -2.44 -11.72 -15.10
CA LEU A 251 -1.49 -12.03 -14.05
C LEU A 251 -2.18 -12.80 -12.92
N ILE A 252 -1.48 -13.77 -12.34
CA ILE A 252 -1.97 -14.46 -11.15
C ILE A 252 -1.75 -13.53 -9.94
N PRO A 253 -2.82 -13.08 -9.26
CA PRO A 253 -2.68 -12.30 -8.04
C PRO A 253 -2.18 -13.20 -6.90
N GLU A 254 -1.17 -12.73 -6.18
CA GLU A 254 -0.62 -13.41 -5.02
C GLU A 254 -0.64 -12.50 -3.79
N VAL A 255 -0.82 -13.09 -2.61
CA VAL A 255 -0.59 -12.45 -1.32
C VAL A 255 0.38 -13.31 -0.54
N PHE A 256 1.44 -12.71 0.02
CA PHE A 256 2.55 -13.43 0.64
C PHE A 256 3.15 -14.53 -0.24
N HIS A 257 3.21 -14.31 -1.56
CA HIS A 257 3.68 -15.27 -2.56
C HIS A 257 2.88 -16.57 -2.67
N HIS A 258 1.63 -16.56 -2.23
CA HIS A 258 0.68 -17.64 -2.49
C HIS A 258 -0.41 -17.11 -3.42
N GLY A 259 -0.65 -17.84 -4.51
CA GLY A 259 -1.74 -17.56 -5.46
C GLY A 259 -3.08 -18.09 -4.95
N TYR A 260 -3.93 -18.54 -5.89
CA TYR A 260 -5.24 -19.12 -5.56
C TYR A 260 -5.12 -20.29 -4.58
N GLN A 261 -5.96 -20.26 -3.54
CA GLN A 261 -6.01 -21.27 -2.48
C GLN A 261 -7.32 -22.05 -2.59
N GLU A 262 -7.23 -23.35 -2.76
CA GLU A 262 -8.40 -24.22 -2.90
C GLU A 262 -8.61 -25.12 -1.68
N SER A 263 -7.51 -25.49 -1.00
CA SER A 263 -7.56 -26.37 0.17
C SER A 263 -7.50 -25.58 1.49
N TRP A 264 -8.13 -26.13 2.53
CA TRP A 264 -8.00 -25.63 3.90
C TRP A 264 -6.54 -25.47 4.33
N TRP A 265 -5.66 -26.39 3.93
CA TRP A 265 -4.23 -26.32 4.26
C TRP A 265 -3.52 -25.13 3.60
N ASP A 266 -3.95 -24.74 2.40
CA ASP A 266 -3.37 -23.59 1.68
C ASP A 266 -3.81 -22.27 2.31
N ILE A 267 -5.09 -22.19 2.70
CA ILE A 267 -5.65 -21.04 3.42
C ILE A 267 -5.02 -20.93 4.81
N ALA A 268 -4.92 -22.04 5.55
CA ALA A 268 -4.26 -22.08 6.85
C ALA A 268 -2.79 -21.68 6.75
N GLY A 269 -2.08 -22.18 5.74
CA GLY A 269 -0.68 -21.84 5.47
C GLY A 269 -0.50 -20.36 5.15
N THR A 270 -1.39 -19.78 4.34
CA THR A 270 -1.32 -18.36 3.99
C THR A 270 -1.72 -17.46 5.15
N THR A 271 -2.76 -17.81 5.90
CA THR A 271 -3.18 -17.09 7.10
C THR A 271 -2.07 -17.09 8.15
N SER A 272 -1.45 -18.25 8.39
CA SER A 272 -0.32 -18.36 9.32
C SER A 272 0.87 -17.50 8.85
N LYS A 273 1.16 -17.50 7.55
CA LYS A 273 2.22 -16.67 6.98
C LYS A 273 1.89 -15.18 7.07
N ALA A 274 0.64 -14.80 6.90
CA ALA A 274 0.16 -13.43 7.07
C ALA A 274 0.39 -12.97 8.52
N MET A 275 -0.07 -13.76 9.50
CA MET A 275 0.12 -13.47 10.93
C MET A 275 1.60 -13.36 11.29
N LEU A 276 2.44 -14.29 10.83
CA LEU A 276 3.88 -14.25 11.09
C LEU A 276 4.56 -13.05 10.43
N ASN A 277 4.21 -12.74 9.19
CA ASN A 277 4.77 -11.58 8.50
C ASN A 277 4.29 -10.27 9.14
N GLN A 278 3.05 -10.16 9.58
CA GLN A 278 2.56 -8.99 10.29
C GLN A 278 3.26 -8.82 11.65
N ALA A 279 3.54 -9.91 12.35
CA ALA A 279 4.20 -9.88 13.65
C ALA A 279 5.71 -9.56 13.57
N PHE A 280 6.40 -10.01 12.52
CA PHE A 280 7.87 -9.95 12.45
C PHE A 280 8.42 -9.14 11.28
N ASN A 281 7.64 -8.88 10.24
CA ASN A 281 8.09 -8.25 9.01
C ASN A 281 7.16 -7.09 8.59
N GLU A 282 7.26 -5.99 9.34
CA GLU A 282 6.45 -4.79 9.14
C GLU A 282 6.87 -3.93 7.93
N LYS A 283 8.06 -4.16 7.35
CA LYS A 283 8.70 -3.27 6.36
C LYS A 283 8.99 -3.98 5.02
N GLU A 284 7.95 -4.51 4.38
CA GLU A 284 8.08 -5.28 3.15
C GLU A 284 8.28 -4.40 1.89
N GLY A 285 7.52 -3.31 1.80
CA GLY A 285 7.54 -2.41 0.65
C GLY A 285 7.35 -0.94 1.03
N LEU A 286 7.40 -0.05 0.04
CA LEU A 286 7.23 1.40 0.25
C LEU A 286 5.87 1.76 0.87
N HIS A 287 4.84 0.93 0.65
CA HIS A 287 3.52 1.11 1.24
C HIS A 287 3.51 1.09 2.78
N SER A 288 4.52 0.48 3.41
CA SER A 288 4.51 0.24 4.86
C SER A 288 4.47 1.50 5.72
N ILE A 289 4.97 2.64 5.20
CA ILE A 289 5.06 3.92 5.92
C ILE A 289 3.81 4.80 5.79
N PHE A 290 2.84 4.44 4.94
CA PHE A 290 1.63 5.24 4.75
C PHE A 290 0.65 5.11 5.91
N GLY A 291 0.66 3.97 6.62
CA GLY A 291 -0.24 3.69 7.75
C GLY A 291 -0.27 4.77 8.84
N PRO A 292 0.88 5.21 9.38
CA PRO A 292 0.94 6.30 10.36
C PRO A 292 0.32 7.64 9.91
N TYR A 293 0.20 7.88 8.60
CA TYR A 293 -0.42 9.09 8.04
C TYR A 293 -1.91 8.90 7.73
N GLY A 294 -2.49 7.74 8.05
CA GLY A 294 -3.87 7.40 7.73
C GLY A 294 -4.14 7.21 6.23
N ILE A 295 -3.08 6.99 5.44
CA ILE A 295 -3.18 6.76 4.00
C ILE A 295 -3.26 5.25 3.75
N GLN A 296 -4.28 4.85 3.01
CA GLN A 296 -4.49 3.47 2.62
C GLN A 296 -3.57 3.12 1.45
N ALA A 297 -2.68 2.14 1.61
CA ALA A 297 -1.68 1.85 0.59
C ALA A 297 -1.28 0.39 0.45
N VAL A 298 -0.87 0.00 -0.76
CA VAL A 298 -0.32 -1.32 -1.10
C VAL A 298 0.88 -1.20 -2.04
N THR A 299 1.78 -2.17 -2.04
CA THR A 299 2.81 -2.31 -3.09
C THR A 299 2.46 -3.46 -4.00
N ILE A 300 2.37 -3.16 -5.30
CA ILE A 300 2.24 -4.17 -6.33
C ILE A 300 3.64 -4.59 -6.81
N HIS A 301 3.92 -5.88 -6.73
CA HIS A 301 5.21 -6.45 -7.10
C HIS A 301 5.02 -7.48 -8.22
N ALA A 302 5.28 -7.04 -9.45
CA ALA A 302 5.21 -7.89 -10.63
C ALA A 302 6.52 -8.69 -10.80
N LYS A 303 6.41 -10.00 -10.95
CA LYS A 303 7.56 -10.93 -11.09
C LYS A 303 7.24 -12.00 -12.14
N SER A 304 8.29 -12.58 -12.71
CA SER A 304 8.21 -13.78 -13.56
C SER A 304 8.60 -15.00 -12.71
N VAL A 305 7.70 -15.96 -12.54
CA VAL A 305 7.97 -17.23 -11.86
C VAL A 305 8.20 -18.35 -12.88
N MET A 306 7.41 -18.37 -13.96
CA MET A 306 7.51 -19.32 -15.06
C MET A 306 7.96 -18.60 -16.34
N GLU A 307 7.06 -18.41 -17.30
CA GLU A 307 7.26 -17.63 -18.53
C GLU A 307 6.29 -16.45 -18.53
N GLY A 308 6.82 -15.25 -18.24
CA GLY A 308 6.01 -14.04 -18.23
C GLY A 308 5.38 -13.76 -19.59
N HIS A 309 4.06 -13.64 -19.63
CA HIS A 309 3.29 -13.28 -20.83
C HIS A 309 2.80 -11.83 -20.80
N ALA A 310 2.65 -11.23 -19.62
CA ALA A 310 2.23 -9.86 -19.49
C ALA A 310 3.43 -8.90 -19.58
N SER A 311 3.21 -7.78 -20.27
CA SER A 311 4.26 -6.82 -20.65
C SER A 311 4.25 -5.59 -19.74
N LEU A 312 5.34 -4.81 -19.72
CA LEU A 312 5.39 -3.50 -19.03
C LEU A 312 4.23 -2.55 -19.40
N THR A 313 3.64 -2.71 -20.60
CA THR A 313 2.44 -1.95 -20.99
C THR A 313 1.22 -2.36 -20.17
N ASP A 314 1.06 -3.66 -19.92
CA ASP A 314 -0.05 -4.21 -19.13
C ASP A 314 0.09 -3.79 -17.66
N LEU A 315 1.30 -3.70 -17.13
CA LEU A 315 1.54 -3.09 -15.82
C LEU A 315 1.10 -1.62 -15.79
N GLY A 316 1.42 -0.85 -16.82
CA GLY A 316 0.97 0.53 -16.94
C GLY A 316 -0.56 0.65 -16.99
N ARG A 317 -1.23 -0.30 -17.64
CA ARG A 317 -2.71 -0.40 -17.63
C ARG A 317 -3.26 -0.78 -16.26
N ILE A 318 -2.62 -1.70 -15.53
CA ILE A 318 -2.99 -2.01 -14.13
C ILE A 318 -2.88 -0.74 -13.28
N CYS A 319 -1.80 0.03 -13.41
CA CYS A 319 -1.62 1.28 -12.67
C CYS A 319 -2.65 2.35 -13.08
N GLU A 320 -3.00 2.47 -14.37
CA GLU A 320 -4.11 3.31 -14.83
C GLU A 320 -5.44 2.87 -14.20
N GLY A 321 -5.71 1.56 -14.20
CA GLY A 321 -6.91 0.98 -13.60
C GLY A 321 -7.00 1.28 -12.11
N ALA A 322 -5.89 1.19 -11.37
CA ALA A 322 -5.82 1.54 -9.96
C ALA A 322 -6.12 3.03 -9.72
N LEU A 323 -5.54 3.92 -10.53
CA LEU A 323 -5.79 5.37 -10.46
C LEU A 323 -7.24 5.77 -10.80
N ARG A 324 -7.96 4.92 -11.55
CA ARG A 324 -9.36 5.15 -11.93
C ARG A 324 -10.35 4.46 -10.99
N GLY A 325 -9.96 3.33 -10.41
CA GLY A 325 -10.79 2.55 -9.50
C GLY A 325 -11.06 3.27 -8.18
N ASP A 326 -10.17 4.16 -7.76
CA ASP A 326 -10.21 4.77 -6.44
C ASP A 326 -11.07 6.05 -6.33
N GLU A 327 -12.18 6.12 -7.07
CA GLU A 327 -13.15 7.21 -6.86
C GLU A 327 -13.78 7.17 -5.44
N CYS A 328 -13.62 6.08 -4.68
CA CYS A 328 -14.39 5.81 -3.47
C CYS A 328 -13.64 5.71 -2.11
N MET A 329 -12.30 5.54 -2.04
CA MET A 329 -11.60 5.45 -0.72
C MET A 329 -11.68 6.75 0.12
N SER A 330 -12.15 7.86 -0.46
CA SER A 330 -12.49 9.10 0.26
C SER A 330 -13.63 8.94 1.27
N ILE A 331 -14.62 8.09 0.99
CA ILE A 331 -15.86 8.02 1.79
C ILE A 331 -15.58 7.36 3.16
N THR A 332 -14.58 6.49 3.25
CA THR A 332 -14.31 5.65 4.42
C THR A 332 -13.28 6.20 5.41
N SER A 333 -12.48 7.22 5.07
CA SER A 333 -11.62 7.91 6.05
C SER A 333 -12.42 8.44 7.26
N LYS A 334 -13.70 8.77 7.07
CA LYS A 334 -14.61 9.25 8.13
C LYS A 334 -15.31 8.14 8.93
N THR A 335 -15.32 6.89 8.46
CA THR A 335 -16.08 5.78 9.08
C THR A 335 -15.21 4.61 9.53
N ALA A 336 -14.02 4.43 8.97
CA ALA A 336 -13.15 3.28 9.24
C ALA A 336 -12.52 3.25 10.65
N THR A 337 -12.55 4.37 11.40
CA THR A 337 -12.03 4.43 12.78
C THR A 337 -12.92 3.75 13.82
N LEU A 338 -14.16 3.39 13.49
CA LEU A 338 -15.07 2.70 14.41
C LEU A 338 -15.30 1.22 14.07
N GLU A 339 -15.43 0.84 12.80
CA GLU A 339 -15.75 -0.56 12.45
C GLU A 339 -14.52 -1.49 12.46
N SER A 340 -13.36 -1.04 12.00
CA SER A 340 -12.12 -1.86 12.03
C SER A 340 -11.58 -2.05 13.45
N VAL A 341 -11.90 -1.13 14.37
CA VAL A 341 -11.58 -1.23 15.79
C VAL A 341 -12.60 -2.12 16.49
N LEU A 342 -13.89 -2.09 16.14
CA LEU A 342 -14.89 -2.96 16.78
C LEU A 342 -14.77 -4.44 16.41
N GLU A 343 -14.32 -4.79 15.20
CA GLU A 343 -14.10 -6.21 14.86
C GLU A 343 -12.83 -6.80 15.52
N PHE A 344 -11.85 -5.97 15.90
CA PHE A 344 -10.62 -6.44 16.57
C PHE A 344 -10.59 -6.23 18.09
N TRP A 345 -11.30 -5.23 18.63
CA TRP A 345 -11.34 -4.98 20.09
C TRP A 345 -12.34 -5.85 20.86
N ILE A 346 -13.23 -6.58 20.20
CA ILE A 346 -14.03 -7.61 20.88
C ILE A 346 -13.14 -8.78 21.36
N PHE A 347 -11.86 -8.85 20.96
CA PHE A 347 -10.94 -9.93 21.33
C PHE A 347 -9.83 -9.57 22.34
N ALA A 348 -9.79 -8.35 22.89
CA ALA A 348 -8.71 -7.94 23.81
C ALA A 348 -9.12 -7.59 25.25
N ASP A 349 -10.41 -7.57 25.58
CA ASP A 349 -10.87 -7.47 26.98
C ASP A 349 -12.16 -8.30 27.17
N LEU A 350 -11.98 -9.61 27.39
CA LEU A 350 -12.94 -10.49 28.06
C LEU A 350 -12.22 -11.67 28.73
#